data_AF-A0A5A9N3B9-F1
#
_entry.id   AF-A0A5A9N3B9-F1
#
_cell.length_a   1.000
_cell.length_b   1.000
_cell.length_c   1.000
_cell.angle_alpha   90.00
_cell.angle_beta   90.00
_cell.angle_gamma   90.00
#
_symmetry.space_group_name_H-M   'P 1'
#
loop_
_entity.id
_entity.type
_entity.pdbx_description
1 polymer ?
#
loop_
_entity_poly.entity_id
_entity_poly.type
_entity_poly.pdbx_seq_one_letter_code
_entity_poly.pdbx_strand_id
1 'polypeptide(L)'
;MISCRTTLNLVLLAMLAVLAESSWGNGYGNSYNYDLSKMSDLRKLYNSKVYKAERMTRPLEGLSFQLGIISHSGVRVTLDDDTQWLVHKGDGYGISSQTVAVDARHMSRKWKASVCMKWV
;
A
#
# COMPACT_ATOMS: atom_id res chain seq x y z
N MET A 1 35.51 -29.79 8.54
CA MET A 1 34.31 -30.34 9.21
C MET A 1 33.32 -29.19 9.41
N ILE A 2 32.23 -29.16 8.62
CA ILE A 2 31.19 -28.15 8.80
C ILE A 2 30.47 -28.49 10.11
N SER A 3 30.47 -27.56 11.06
CA SER A 3 29.87 -27.76 12.38
C SER A 3 28.35 -27.91 12.25
N CYS A 4 27.75 -28.81 13.03
CA CYS A 4 26.30 -29.09 12.99
C CYS A 4 25.45 -27.83 13.31
N ARG A 5 26.04 -26.82 13.96
CA ARG A 5 25.40 -25.52 14.21
C ARG A 5 25.33 -24.65 12.95
N THR A 6 26.31 -24.71 12.07
CA THR A 6 26.31 -23.95 10.80
C THR A 6 25.32 -24.52 9.81
N THR A 7 25.11 -25.84 9.79
CA THR A 7 24.11 -26.48 8.93
C THR A 7 22.67 -26.15 9.35
N LEU A 8 22.38 -26.12 10.65
CA LEU A 8 21.04 -25.77 11.15
C LEU A 8 20.64 -24.33 10.80
N ASN A 9 21.58 -23.38 10.93
CA ASN A 9 21.33 -21.98 10.58
C ASN A 9 21.09 -21.79 9.07
N LEU A 10 21.83 -22.53 8.22
CA LEU A 10 21.62 -22.47 6.77
C LEU A 10 20.27 -23.07 6.35
N VAL A 11 19.82 -24.15 6.99
CA VAL A 11 18.50 -24.74 6.74
C VAL A 11 17.38 -23.79 7.20
N LEU A 12 17.53 -23.15 8.36
CA LEU A 12 16.56 -22.15 8.83
C LEU A 12 16.46 -20.94 7.88
N LEU A 13 17.61 -20.46 7.39
CA LEU A 13 17.66 -19.34 6.44
C LEU A 13 17.06 -19.73 5.07
N ALA A 14 17.30 -20.95 4.62
CA ALA A 14 16.69 -21.48 3.39
C ALA A 14 15.17 -21.63 3.52
N MET A 15 14.65 -22.10 4.67
CA MET A 15 13.20 -22.15 4.90
C MET A 15 12.56 -20.76 5.00
N LEU A 16 13.26 -19.76 5.54
CA LEU A 16 12.83 -18.36 5.50
C LEU A 16 12.80 -17.79 4.07
N ALA A 17 13.76 -18.16 3.23
CA ALA A 17 13.80 -17.75 1.82
C ALA A 17 12.69 -18.43 0.98
N VAL A 18 12.36 -19.69 1.28
CA VAL A 18 11.23 -20.41 0.65
C VAL A 18 9.89 -19.88 1.15
N LEU A 19 9.74 -19.45 2.41
CA LEU A 19 8.52 -18.76 2.86
C LEU A 19 8.40 -17.33 2.31
N ALA A 20 9.50 -16.74 1.87
CA ALA A 20 9.52 -15.49 1.13
C ALA A 20 9.23 -15.71 -0.36
N GLU A 21 8.31 -16.62 -0.71
CA GLU A 21 7.74 -16.67 -2.06
C GLU A 21 7.13 -15.30 -2.33
N SER A 22 7.82 -14.53 -3.17
CA SER A 22 7.29 -13.33 -3.76
C SER A 22 6.06 -13.73 -4.56
N SER A 23 4.88 -13.51 -4.00
CA SER A 23 3.62 -13.57 -4.71
C SER A 23 3.64 -12.50 -5.79
N TRP A 24 4.23 -12.82 -6.94
CA TRP A 24 4.09 -12.04 -8.16
C TRP A 24 2.73 -12.39 -8.73
N GLY A 25 1.78 -11.48 -8.54
CA GLY A 25 0.45 -11.57 -9.12
C GLY A 25 0.57 -11.80 -10.62
N ASN A 26 0.17 -12.98 -11.07
CA ASN A 26 0.14 -13.34 -12.47
C ASN A 26 -0.86 -12.40 -13.17
N GLY A 27 -0.34 -11.48 -14.00
CA GLY A 27 -1.12 -10.47 -14.72
C GLY A 27 -1.99 -11.08 -15.81
N TYR A 28 -3.07 -11.76 -15.42
CA TYR A 28 -4.20 -12.01 -16.32
C TYR A 28 -4.92 -10.68 -16.56
N GLY A 29 -5.06 -10.31 -17.85
CA GLY A 29 -5.58 -9.02 -18.29
C GLY A 29 -6.94 -8.69 -17.68
N ASN A 30 -6.93 -7.89 -16.61
CA ASN A 30 -8.13 -7.31 -16.03
C ASN A 30 -8.41 -5.98 -16.73
N SER A 31 -9.66 -5.81 -17.18
CA SER A 31 -10.19 -4.49 -17.51
C SER A 31 -10.17 -3.66 -16.22
N TYR A 32 -9.21 -2.75 -16.11
CA TYR A 32 -9.07 -1.89 -14.94
C TYR A 32 -10.28 -0.95 -14.88
N ASN A 33 -11.07 -1.05 -13.81
CA ASN A 33 -12.14 -0.09 -13.53
C ASN A 33 -11.54 1.09 -12.77
N TYR A 34 -11.31 2.20 -13.47
CA TYR A 34 -10.73 3.41 -12.89
C TYR A 34 -11.84 4.30 -12.33
N ASP A 35 -11.68 4.78 -11.10
CA ASP A 35 -12.54 5.84 -10.55
C ASP A 35 -12.46 7.13 -11.40
N LEU A 36 -11.26 7.42 -11.92
CA LEU A 36 -10.98 8.54 -12.79
C LEU A 36 -10.30 8.04 -14.07
N SER A 37 -11.01 8.08 -15.19
CA SER A 37 -10.49 7.67 -16.50
C SER A 37 -10.00 8.85 -17.36
N LYS A 38 -10.29 10.09 -16.96
CA LYS A 38 -9.92 11.31 -17.69
C LYS A 38 -8.80 12.07 -17.02
N MET A 39 -7.84 12.55 -17.83
CA MET A 39 -6.72 13.35 -17.36
C MET A 39 -7.14 14.70 -16.76
N SER A 40 -8.26 15.29 -17.23
CA SER A 40 -8.83 16.51 -16.66
C SER A 40 -9.21 16.33 -15.18
N ASP A 41 -9.77 15.17 -14.85
CA ASP A 41 -10.33 14.89 -13.53
C ASP A 41 -9.20 14.58 -12.55
N LEU A 42 -8.17 13.85 -13.02
CA LEU A 42 -6.91 13.68 -12.28
C LEU A 42 -6.23 15.02 -12.00
N ARG A 43 -6.15 15.91 -13.00
CA ARG A 43 -5.55 17.23 -12.81
C ARG A 43 -6.34 18.05 -11.79
N LYS A 44 -7.67 17.97 -11.80
CA LYS A 44 -8.51 18.61 -10.79
C LYS A 44 -8.19 18.05 -9.40
N LEU A 45 -8.22 16.73 -9.24
CA LEU A 45 -7.92 16.05 -7.97
C LEU A 45 -6.56 16.48 -7.39
N TYR A 46 -5.49 16.48 -8.19
CA TYR A 46 -4.15 16.84 -7.72
C TYR A 46 -3.99 18.33 -7.36
N ASN A 47 -4.90 19.20 -7.81
CA ASN A 47 -4.91 20.61 -7.47
C ASN A 47 -5.98 20.97 -6.44
N SER A 48 -6.77 20.00 -5.95
CA SER A 48 -7.78 20.23 -4.93
C SER A 48 -7.15 20.56 -3.58
N LYS A 49 -7.83 21.44 -2.81
CA LYS A 49 -7.39 21.82 -1.47
C LYS A 49 -7.61 20.65 -0.50
N VAL A 50 -6.56 20.30 0.25
CA VAL A 50 -6.65 19.29 1.30
C VAL A 50 -7.04 19.96 2.61
N TYR A 51 -8.16 19.51 3.21
CA TYR A 51 -8.63 19.98 4.51
C TYR A 51 -8.15 19.09 5.66
N LYS A 52 -8.05 17.78 5.41
CA LYS A 52 -7.63 16.80 6.39
C LYS A 52 -6.71 15.79 5.72
N ALA A 53 -5.64 15.40 6.40
CA ALA A 53 -4.75 14.34 5.98
C ALA A 53 -4.55 13.34 7.13
N GLU A 54 -4.81 12.07 6.88
CA GLU A 54 -4.67 11.00 7.84
C GLU A 54 -3.62 10.00 7.36
N ARG A 55 -2.59 9.74 8.17
CA ARG A 55 -1.64 8.66 7.88
C ARG A 55 -2.34 7.32 8.10
N MET A 56 -2.36 6.49 7.06
CA MET A 56 -3.03 5.20 7.06
C MET A 56 -2.02 4.06 6.98
N THR A 57 -2.30 2.95 7.67
CA THR A 57 -1.55 1.69 7.56
C THR A 57 -2.48 0.49 7.43
N ARG A 58 -2.03 -0.56 6.73
CA ARG A 58 -2.69 -1.88 6.72
C ARG A 58 -1.66 -3.01 6.73
N PRO A 59 -2.02 -4.23 7.16
CA PRO A 59 -1.18 -5.42 6.99
C PRO A 59 -0.81 -5.64 5.52
N LEU A 60 0.31 -6.33 5.27
CA LEU A 60 0.65 -6.82 3.93
C LEU A 60 -0.45 -7.72 3.35
N GLU A 61 -0.48 -7.83 2.02
CA GLU A 61 -1.40 -8.75 1.35
C GLU A 61 -1.24 -10.19 1.87
N GLY A 62 -2.35 -10.93 1.95
CA GLY A 62 -2.38 -12.28 2.54
C GLY A 62 -2.39 -12.32 4.07
N LEU A 63 -2.07 -11.23 4.78
CA LEU A 63 -2.08 -11.22 6.24
C LEU A 63 -3.38 -10.61 6.83
N SER A 64 -3.88 -11.23 7.89
CA SER A 64 -5.02 -10.75 8.68
C SER A 64 -4.60 -9.81 9.83
N PHE A 65 -3.33 -9.84 10.22
CA PHE A 65 -2.74 -9.02 11.27
C PHE A 65 -1.39 -8.46 10.83
N GLN A 66 -0.98 -7.35 11.43
CA GLN A 66 0.35 -6.76 11.22
C GLN A 66 1.34 -7.43 12.17
N LEU A 67 2.34 -8.16 11.64
CA LEU A 67 3.41 -8.75 12.42
C LEU A 67 4.69 -7.91 12.25
N GLY A 68 5.05 -7.13 13.26
CA GLY A 68 6.23 -6.26 13.23
C GLY A 68 6.06 -4.98 12.38
N ILE A 69 7.18 -4.50 11.83
CA ILE A 69 7.29 -3.18 11.17
C ILE A 69 6.76 -3.19 9.73
N ILE A 70 6.54 -4.38 9.16
CA ILE A 70 6.21 -4.52 7.74
C ILE A 70 4.71 -4.33 7.51
N SER A 71 4.34 -3.23 6.85
CA SER A 71 2.96 -2.84 6.57
C SER A 71 2.89 -2.00 5.29
N HIS A 72 1.73 -1.95 4.64
CA HIS A 72 1.48 -0.92 3.63
C HIS A 72 1.14 0.39 4.31
N SER A 73 1.63 1.49 3.74
CA SER A 73 1.36 2.84 4.22
C SER A 73 0.79 3.72 3.11
N GLY A 74 0.02 4.72 3.51
CA GLY A 74 -0.55 5.73 2.63
C GLY A 74 -1.07 6.92 3.43
N VAL A 75 -1.64 7.89 2.73
CA VAL A 75 -2.30 9.06 3.33
C VAL A 75 -3.72 9.14 2.77
N ARG A 76 -4.72 9.13 3.65
CA ARG A 76 -6.09 9.46 3.26
C ARG A 76 -6.27 10.96 3.38
N VAL A 77 -6.55 11.64 2.27
CA VAL A 77 -6.88 13.06 2.25
C VAL A 77 -8.39 13.25 2.20
N THR A 78 -8.89 14.27 2.87
CA THR A 78 -10.26 14.79 2.71
C THR A 78 -10.15 16.16 2.05
N LEU A 79 -10.88 16.31 0.94
CA LEU A 79 -10.89 17.52 0.13
C LEU A 79 -11.97 18.50 0.62
N ASP A 80 -12.14 19.59 -0.11
CA ASP A 80 -13.14 20.64 0.15
C ASP A 80 -14.58 20.20 -0.13
N ASP A 81 -14.77 19.25 -1.06
CA ASP A 81 -16.05 18.64 -1.39
C ASP A 81 -16.38 17.40 -0.53
N ASP A 82 -15.69 17.24 0.61
CA ASP A 82 -15.75 16.10 1.54
C ASP A 82 -15.37 14.74 0.93
N THR A 83 -14.94 14.69 -0.35
CA THR A 83 -14.47 13.44 -0.94
C THR A 83 -13.16 13.01 -0.29
N GLN A 84 -12.96 11.69 -0.25
CA GLN A 84 -11.81 11.08 0.40
C GLN A 84 -11.02 10.24 -0.59
N TRP A 85 -9.70 10.44 -0.58
CA TRP A 85 -8.78 9.76 -1.49
C TRP A 85 -7.62 9.17 -0.71
N LEU A 86 -7.33 7.90 -0.95
CA LEU A 86 -6.11 7.27 -0.45
C LEU A 86 -5.00 7.48 -1.48
N VAL A 87 -3.97 8.22 -1.07
CA VAL A 87 -2.72 8.35 -1.81
C VAL A 87 -1.74 7.34 -1.22
N HIS A 88 -1.31 6.38 -2.03
CA HIS A 88 -0.29 5.42 -1.62
C HIS A 88 0.65 5.06 -2.76
N LYS A 89 1.77 4.42 -2.41
CA LYS A 89 2.73 3.93 -3.39
C LYS A 89 2.18 2.70 -4.10
N GLY A 90 2.20 2.69 -5.43
CA GLY A 90 1.92 1.53 -6.26
C GLY A 90 3.06 0.51 -6.23
N ASP A 91 2.96 -0.52 -7.06
CA ASP A 91 3.93 -1.62 -7.08
C ASP A 91 5.31 -1.19 -7.62
N GLY A 92 6.36 -1.93 -7.22
CA GLY A 92 7.70 -1.79 -7.77
C GLY A 92 8.64 -0.79 -7.08
N TYR A 93 8.43 -0.47 -5.80
CA TYR A 93 9.37 0.17 -4.86
C TYR A 93 10.60 0.92 -5.46
N GLY A 94 10.37 2.07 -6.13
CA GLY A 94 11.48 2.92 -6.62
C GLY A 94 11.94 2.63 -8.05
N ILE A 95 11.34 1.64 -8.71
CA ILE A 95 11.46 1.36 -10.15
C ILE A 95 10.28 1.97 -10.92
N SER A 96 9.08 1.94 -10.32
CA SER A 96 7.88 2.63 -10.82
C SER A 96 7.53 3.83 -9.93
N SER A 97 7.32 4.99 -10.54
CA SER A 97 6.88 6.23 -9.88
C SER A 97 5.35 6.32 -9.79
N GLN A 98 4.66 5.19 -9.77
CA GLN A 98 3.19 5.18 -9.73
C GLN A 98 2.70 5.58 -8.33
N THR A 99 2.40 6.86 -8.18
CA THR A 99 1.53 7.35 -7.12
C THR A 99 0.11 6.95 -7.49
N VAL A 100 -0.52 6.13 -6.65
CA VAL A 100 -1.90 5.71 -6.87
C VAL A 100 -2.78 6.54 -5.94
N ALA A 101 -3.69 7.30 -6.56
CA ALA A 101 -4.80 7.93 -5.86
C ALA A 101 -6.05 7.07 -6.11
N VAL A 102 -6.62 6.52 -5.05
CA VAL A 102 -7.81 5.66 -5.09
C VAL A 102 -8.91 6.30 -4.29
N ASP A 103 -10.15 6.25 -4.77
CA ASP A 103 -11.31 6.66 -3.96
C ASP A 103 -11.33 5.84 -2.66
N ALA A 104 -11.49 6.52 -1.53
CA ALA A 104 -11.46 5.88 -0.22
C ALA A 104 -12.57 4.84 -0.03
N ARG A 105 -13.65 4.86 -0.83
CA ARG A 105 -14.69 3.82 -0.83
C ARG A 105 -14.15 2.42 -1.16
N HIS A 106 -13.04 2.35 -1.89
CA HIS A 106 -12.36 1.11 -2.25
C HIS A 106 -11.34 0.66 -1.18
N MET A 107 -11.14 1.45 -0.11
CA MET A 107 -10.28 1.04 0.99
C MET A 107 -10.91 -0.12 1.75
N SER A 108 -10.14 -1.20 1.91
CA SER A 108 -10.53 -2.27 2.82
C SER A 108 -10.60 -1.77 4.27
N ARG A 109 -11.46 -2.39 5.09
CA ARG A 109 -11.61 -2.07 6.52
C ARG A 109 -10.35 -2.33 7.37
N LYS A 110 -9.33 -2.95 6.77
CA LYS A 110 -8.02 -3.22 7.38
C LYS A 110 -7.16 -1.97 7.51
N TRP A 111 -7.41 -0.93 6.72
CA TRP A 111 -6.71 0.35 6.86
C TRP A 111 -7.07 1.02 8.18
N LYS A 112 -6.06 1.47 8.93
CA LYS A 112 -6.20 2.18 10.20
C LYS A 112 -5.48 3.51 10.15
N ALA A 113 -6.10 4.54 10.71
CA ALA A 113 -5.49 5.86 10.86
C ALA A 113 -4.56 5.86 12.08
N SER A 114 -3.37 6.45 11.93
CA SER A 114 -2.39 6.58 13.01
C SER A 114 -2.12 8.03 13.42
N VAL A 115 -2.24 8.97 12.49
CA VAL A 115 -2.00 10.41 12.71
C VAL A 115 -2.99 11.20 11.87
N CYS A 116 -3.52 12.29 12.41
CA CYS A 116 -4.42 13.21 11.71
C CYS A 116 -3.86 14.63 11.74
N MET A 117 -3.72 15.25 10.57
CA MET A 117 -3.43 16.66 10.39
C MET A 117 -4.66 17.32 9.77
N LYS A 118 -5.05 18.48 10.31
CA LYS A 118 -6.18 19.26 9.81
C LYS A 118 -5.70 20.68 9.52
N TRP A 119 -6.04 21.17 8.34
CA TRP A 119 -5.77 22.53 7.92
C TRP A 119 -6.99 23.38 8.27
N VAL A 120 -6.75 24.49 8.97
CA VAL A 120 -7.77 25.49 9.35
C VAL A 120 -7.82 26.57 8.28
#